data_AF-A0A1E3RGN7-F1
#
_entry.id   AF-A0A1E3RGN7-F1
#
_cell.length_a   1.000
_cell.length_b   1.000
_cell.length_c   1.000
_cell.angle_alpha   90.00
_cell.angle_beta   90.00
_cell.angle_gamma   90.00
#
_symmetry.space_group_name_H-M   'P 1'
#
loop_
_entity.id
_entity.type
_entity.pdbx_description
1 polymer ?
#
loop_
_entity_poly.entity_id
_entity_poly.type
_entity_poly.pdbx_seq_one_letter_code
_entity_poly.pdbx_strand_id
1 'polypeptide(L)'
;MSVLALPEPPGWRGGRRFLGLAVTLAVVASVTFIYLGATAATHGNYLTTFVMVAFVIVLLTFMLGISLAGLGRTTARTTSDATGFTVWPDRRFGIIMLVGAVVFIPGGLLFAVFAPFGAIELPDSHWLRGTVPVAAGFAVLTNITGLITVWRRGGIGHIKLTPGEIENADVLETRVFDWDDVVNVADHAESKKARRAVVLRLRNGHEEIITIADIYLPRGAALYWLVRHYWRHPEHRTELVDGRAAERLRQGRFDLT
;
A
#
# COMPACT_ATOMS: atom_id res chain seq x y z
N MET A 1 -5.26 -11.37 24.26
CA MET A 1 -6.26 -10.57 23.52
C MET A 1 -6.05 -10.83 22.03
N SER A 2 -7.08 -11.03 21.22
CA SER A 2 -6.85 -11.23 19.77
C SER A 2 -6.18 -10.01 19.15
N VAL A 3 -5.32 -10.21 18.13
CA VAL A 3 -4.66 -9.17 17.29
C VAL A 3 -5.58 -7.97 16.95
N LEU A 4 -6.89 -8.24 16.78
CA LEU A 4 -7.93 -7.26 16.44
C LEU A 4 -8.32 -6.29 17.57
N ALA A 5 -7.96 -6.59 18.81
CA ALA A 5 -8.39 -5.88 20.03
C ALA A 5 -7.31 -4.96 20.62
N LEU A 6 -6.14 -4.86 19.99
CA LEU A 6 -5.08 -3.95 20.46
C LEU A 6 -5.51 -2.49 20.30
N PRO A 7 -5.17 -1.62 21.27
CA PRO A 7 -5.48 -0.20 21.18
C PRO A 7 -4.76 0.42 19.98
N GLU A 8 -5.45 1.35 19.30
CA GLU A 8 -4.79 2.15 18.27
C GLU A 8 -3.82 3.13 18.95
N PRO A 9 -2.59 3.28 18.43
CA PRO A 9 -1.65 4.28 18.93
C PRO A 9 -2.25 5.69 18.93
N PRO A 10 -1.95 6.53 19.93
CA PRO A 10 -2.63 7.82 20.14
C PRO A 10 -2.44 8.82 18.98
N GLY A 11 -1.30 8.76 18.27
CA GLY A 11 -1.01 9.58 17.10
C GLY A 11 -1.73 9.16 15.82
N TRP A 12 -2.41 8.00 15.81
CA TRP A 12 -3.15 7.55 14.64
C TRP A 12 -4.47 8.30 14.50
N ARG A 13 -4.53 9.16 13.49
CA ARG A 13 -5.79 9.79 13.09
C ARG A 13 -6.70 8.76 12.41
N GLY A 14 -7.96 8.71 12.83
CA GLY A 14 -8.99 7.83 12.28
C GLY A 14 -9.14 7.98 10.76
N GLY A 15 -8.56 7.04 10.00
CA GLY A 15 -8.53 7.05 8.54
C GLY A 15 -9.88 6.84 7.84
N ARG A 16 -10.97 6.69 8.60
CA ARG A 16 -12.32 6.45 8.07
C ARG A 16 -12.87 7.63 7.25
N ARG A 17 -12.58 8.88 7.65
CA ARG A 17 -13.01 10.07 6.89
C ARG A 17 -12.30 10.16 5.54
N PHE A 18 -10.99 9.92 5.53
CA PHE A 18 -10.20 9.86 4.29
C PHE A 18 -10.67 8.72 3.40
N LEU A 19 -10.90 7.54 3.97
CA LEU A 19 -11.44 6.39 3.22
C LEU A 19 -12.79 6.74 2.60
N GLY A 20 -13.71 7.32 3.38
CA GLY A 20 -15.03 7.74 2.88
C GLY A 20 -14.91 8.75 1.73
N LEU A 21 -14.07 9.78 1.89
CA LEU A 21 -13.81 10.77 0.83
C LEU A 21 -13.23 10.12 -0.43
N ALA A 22 -12.24 9.25 -0.28
CA ALA A 22 -11.61 8.55 -1.40
C ALA A 22 -12.62 7.66 -2.15
N VAL A 23 -13.45 6.92 -1.41
CA VAL A 23 -14.52 6.09 -1.97
C VAL A 23 -15.52 6.95 -2.73
N THR A 24 -16.00 8.06 -2.15
CA THR A 24 -16.94 8.96 -2.83
C THR A 24 -16.34 9.53 -4.11
N LEU A 25 -15.10 10.01 -4.08
CA LEU A 25 -14.42 10.55 -5.26
C LEU A 25 -14.25 9.50 -6.36
N ALA A 26 -13.89 8.27 -6.00
CA ALA A 26 -13.74 7.20 -6.96
C ALA A 26 -15.08 6.72 -7.54
N VAL A 27 -16.16 6.72 -6.77
CA VAL A 27 -17.50 6.43 -7.27
C VAL A 27 -17.91 7.49 -8.30
N VAL A 28 -17.74 8.78 -7.97
CA VAL A 28 -18.04 9.88 -8.91
C VAL A 28 -17.20 9.74 -10.19
N ALA A 29 -15.89 9.51 -10.06
CA ALA A 29 -15.01 9.32 -11.21
C ALA A 29 -15.41 8.09 -12.05
N SER A 30 -15.78 6.99 -11.41
CA SER A 30 -16.23 5.76 -12.09
C SER A 30 -17.52 6.00 -12.86
N VAL A 31 -18.50 6.69 -12.26
CA VAL A 31 -19.76 7.05 -12.93
C VAL A 31 -19.48 7.92 -14.16
N THR A 32 -18.59 8.91 -14.03
CA THR A 32 -18.20 9.77 -15.16
C THR A 32 -17.54 8.96 -16.28
N PHE A 33 -16.60 8.05 -15.97
CA PHE A 33 -15.97 7.21 -16.98
C PHE A 33 -16.94 6.22 -17.62
N ILE A 34 -17.87 5.65 -16.86
CA ILE A 34 -18.94 4.79 -17.41
C ILE A 34 -19.81 5.60 -18.38
N TYR A 35 -20.21 6.81 -18.00
CA TYR A 35 -21.01 7.69 -18.86
C TYR A 35 -20.26 8.06 -20.15
N LEU A 36 -18.99 8.45 -20.06
CA LEU A 36 -18.16 8.78 -21.22
C LEU A 36 -17.93 7.56 -22.12
N GLY A 37 -17.64 6.39 -21.52
CA GLY A 37 -17.46 5.14 -22.26
C GLY A 37 -18.73 4.70 -22.97
N ALA A 38 -19.90 4.79 -22.31
CA ALA A 38 -21.19 4.46 -22.91
C ALA A 38 -21.53 5.41 -24.07
N THR A 39 -21.29 6.72 -23.89
CA THR A 39 -21.50 7.72 -24.94
C THR A 39 -20.60 7.43 -26.15
N ALA A 40 -19.30 7.20 -25.92
CA ALA A 40 -18.37 6.86 -27.00
C ALA A 40 -18.75 5.55 -27.72
N ALA A 41 -19.27 4.56 -27.00
CA ALA A 41 -19.75 3.32 -27.61
C ALA A 41 -20.94 3.57 -28.55
N THR A 42 -21.86 4.49 -28.19
CA THR A 42 -22.98 4.87 -29.07
C THR A 42 -22.54 5.61 -30.33
N HIS A 43 -21.38 6.29 -30.29
CA HIS A 43 -20.76 6.92 -31.46
C HIS A 43 -19.87 5.96 -32.28
N GLY A 44 -19.72 4.70 -31.86
CA GLY A 44 -18.85 3.71 -32.51
C GLY A 44 -17.36 3.85 -32.19
N ASN A 45 -16.99 4.68 -31.20
CA ASN A 45 -15.62 4.88 -30.78
C ASN A 45 -15.21 3.84 -29.71
N TYR A 46 -14.86 2.65 -30.20
CA TYR A 46 -14.43 1.53 -29.35
C TYR A 46 -13.11 1.79 -28.62
N LEU A 47 -12.24 2.65 -29.16
CA LEU A 47 -10.98 3.01 -28.51
C LEU A 47 -11.22 3.77 -27.20
N THR A 48 -12.06 4.81 -27.25
CA THR A 48 -12.45 5.57 -26.06
C THR A 48 -13.18 4.67 -25.07
N THR A 49 -14.10 3.83 -25.57
CA THR A 49 -14.83 2.87 -24.74
C THR A 49 -13.88 1.96 -23.94
N PHE A 50 -12.89 1.37 -24.61
CA PHE A 50 -11.90 0.50 -23.99
C PHE A 50 -11.09 1.23 -22.92
N VAL A 51 -10.59 2.43 -23.21
CA VAL A 51 -9.80 3.24 -22.27
C VAL A 51 -10.62 3.58 -21.02
N MET A 52 -11.89 3.98 -21.18
CA MET A 52 -12.76 4.30 -20.06
C MET A 52 -13.07 3.07 -19.20
N VAL A 53 -13.35 1.92 -19.81
CA VAL A 53 -13.55 0.66 -19.08
C VAL A 53 -12.30 0.27 -18.30
N ALA A 54 -11.11 0.38 -18.91
CA ALA A 54 -9.86 0.11 -18.22
C ALA A 54 -9.68 1.01 -16.99
N PHE A 55 -9.95 2.31 -17.10
CA PHE A 55 -9.87 3.24 -15.96
C PHE A 55 -10.90 2.94 -14.87
N VAL A 56 -12.11 2.52 -15.22
CA VAL A 56 -13.10 2.05 -14.24
C VAL A 56 -12.58 0.84 -13.49
N ILE A 57 -12.05 -0.18 -14.19
CA ILE A 57 -11.49 -1.38 -13.55
C ILE A 57 -10.34 -1.01 -12.61
N VAL A 58 -9.45 -0.12 -13.04
CA VAL A 58 -8.34 0.37 -12.20
C VAL A 58 -8.87 1.08 -10.95
N LEU A 59 -9.82 2.01 -11.10
CA LEU A 59 -10.40 2.70 -9.94
C LEU A 59 -11.07 1.73 -8.96
N LEU A 60 -11.86 0.78 -9.47
CA LEU A 60 -12.57 -0.19 -8.64
C LEU A 60 -11.60 -1.14 -7.92
N THR A 61 -10.55 -1.61 -8.59
CA THR A 61 -9.54 -2.48 -7.96
C THR A 61 -8.76 -1.74 -6.87
N PHE A 62 -8.28 -0.51 -7.14
CA PHE A 62 -7.63 0.31 -6.11
C PHE A 62 -8.55 0.59 -4.92
N MET A 63 -9.82 0.92 -5.18
CA MET A 63 -10.80 1.15 -4.12
C MET A 63 -11.09 -0.11 -3.30
N LEU A 64 -11.20 -1.26 -3.95
CA LEU A 64 -11.38 -2.54 -3.27
C LEU A 64 -10.17 -2.86 -2.38
N GLY A 65 -8.94 -2.66 -2.86
CA GLY A 65 -7.72 -2.87 -2.11
C GLY A 65 -7.62 -1.94 -0.89
N ILE A 66 -7.82 -0.64 -1.09
CA ILE A 66 -7.80 0.36 -0.01
C ILE A 66 -8.92 0.10 1.01
N SER A 67 -10.10 -0.32 0.55
CA SER A 67 -11.22 -0.67 1.44
C SER A 67 -10.94 -1.93 2.23
N LEU A 68 -10.32 -2.94 1.63
CA LEU A 68 -9.91 -4.17 2.32
C LEU A 68 -8.98 -3.86 3.50
N ALA A 69 -7.93 -3.06 3.25
CA ALA A 69 -7.00 -2.60 4.28
C ALA A 69 -7.68 -1.70 5.31
N GLY A 70 -8.42 -0.69 4.84
CA GLY A 70 -9.03 0.32 5.71
C GLY A 70 -10.17 -0.19 6.59
N LEU A 71 -10.87 -1.24 6.17
CA LEU A 71 -11.90 -1.91 6.98
C LEU A 71 -11.29 -2.95 7.94
N GLY A 72 -9.95 -3.13 7.94
CA GLY A 72 -9.27 -4.12 8.78
C GLY A 72 -9.63 -5.56 8.41
N ARG A 73 -10.04 -5.80 7.15
CA ARG A 73 -10.35 -7.12 6.61
C ARG A 73 -9.14 -7.85 6.04
N THR A 74 -7.95 -7.31 6.31
CA THR A 74 -6.68 -7.96 6.00
C THR A 74 -6.44 -9.11 6.95
N THR A 75 -5.78 -10.13 6.42
CA THR A 75 -5.44 -11.39 7.06
C THR A 75 -3.94 -11.37 7.32
N ALA A 76 -3.56 -11.60 8.58
CA ALA A 76 -2.16 -11.66 8.96
C ALA A 76 -1.47 -12.82 8.20
N ARG A 77 -0.41 -12.50 7.46
CA ARG A 77 0.43 -13.49 6.78
C ARG A 77 1.83 -13.39 7.36
N THR A 78 2.19 -14.36 8.19
CA THR A 78 3.46 -14.35 8.91
C THR A 78 4.21 -15.64 8.71
N THR A 79 5.53 -15.55 8.57
CA THR A 79 6.43 -16.69 8.52
C THR A 79 7.47 -16.51 9.63
N SER A 80 7.70 -17.54 10.42
CA SER A 80 8.81 -17.58 11.38
C SER A 80 9.79 -18.63 10.89
N ASP A 81 11.03 -18.23 10.70
CA ASP A 81 12.13 -19.14 10.33
C ASP A 81 13.35 -18.87 11.24
N ALA A 82 14.41 -19.68 11.09
CA ALA A 82 15.62 -19.55 11.89
C ALA A 82 16.39 -18.23 11.63
N THR A 83 16.02 -17.47 10.60
CA THR A 83 16.64 -16.19 10.23
C THR A 83 15.84 -14.99 10.74
N GLY A 84 14.56 -15.17 11.07
CA GLY A 84 13.75 -14.14 11.70
C GLY A 84 12.25 -14.33 11.51
N PHE A 85 11.51 -13.30 11.91
CA PHE A 85 10.06 -13.23 11.84
C PHE A 85 9.65 -12.28 10.72
N THR A 86 9.01 -12.81 9.69
CA THR A 86 8.60 -12.05 8.50
C THR A 86 7.10 -11.84 8.46
N VAL A 87 6.67 -10.59 8.30
CA VAL A 87 5.28 -10.17 8.09
C VAL A 87 5.11 -9.76 6.63
N TRP A 88 4.19 -10.44 5.95
CA TRP A 88 3.86 -10.21 4.55
C TRP A 88 2.56 -9.40 4.42
N PRO A 89 2.43 -8.59 3.37
CA PRO A 89 1.14 -8.02 3.00
C PRO A 89 0.09 -9.10 2.74
N ASP A 90 -1.17 -8.74 2.96
CA ASP A 90 -2.30 -9.60 2.65
C ASP A 90 -2.28 -10.02 1.17
N ARG A 91 -2.43 -11.33 0.92
CA ARG A 91 -2.37 -11.91 -0.43
C ARG A 91 -3.47 -11.35 -1.35
N ARG A 92 -4.67 -11.12 -0.83
CA ARG A 92 -5.81 -10.56 -1.58
C ARG A 92 -5.53 -9.12 -1.94
N PHE A 93 -5.01 -8.33 -0.99
CA PHE A 93 -4.58 -6.96 -1.29
C PHE A 93 -3.57 -6.95 -2.44
N GLY A 94 -2.57 -7.83 -2.38
CA GLY A 94 -1.57 -7.90 -3.42
C GLY A 94 -2.11 -8.30 -4.79
N ILE A 95 -2.98 -9.32 -4.86
CA ILE A 95 -3.63 -9.73 -6.11
C ILE A 95 -4.50 -8.61 -6.69
N ILE A 96 -5.30 -7.94 -5.86
CA ILE A 96 -6.18 -6.85 -6.30
C ILE A 96 -5.37 -5.71 -6.91
N MET A 97 -4.29 -5.29 -6.24
CA MET A 97 -3.42 -4.22 -6.74
C MET A 97 -2.68 -4.64 -8.01
N LEU A 98 -2.26 -5.91 -8.11
CA LEU A 98 -1.61 -6.46 -9.31
C LEU A 98 -2.55 -6.45 -10.52
N VAL A 99 -3.81 -6.87 -10.34
CA VAL A 99 -4.82 -6.84 -11.41
C VAL A 99 -5.04 -5.41 -11.90
N GLY A 100 -5.19 -4.45 -10.98
CA GLY A 100 -5.30 -3.03 -11.32
C GLY A 100 -4.08 -2.53 -12.09
N ALA A 101 -2.87 -2.86 -11.63
CA ALA A 101 -1.62 -2.48 -12.31
C ALA A 101 -1.54 -3.05 -13.73
N VAL A 102 -1.90 -4.32 -13.93
CA VAL A 102 -1.86 -4.95 -15.27
C VAL A 102 -2.88 -4.34 -16.22
N VAL A 103 -4.09 -4.06 -15.76
CA VAL A 103 -5.15 -3.41 -16.57
C VAL A 103 -4.81 -1.95 -16.90
N PHE A 104 -4.12 -1.26 -15.99
CA PHE A 104 -3.70 0.13 -16.20
C PHE A 104 -2.72 0.28 -17.36
N ILE A 105 -1.85 -0.70 -17.63
CA ILE A 105 -0.83 -0.59 -18.69
C ILE A 105 -1.46 -0.37 -20.08
N PRO A 106 -2.33 -1.25 -20.61
CA PRO A 106 -2.91 -1.04 -21.94
C PRO A 106 -3.84 0.19 -21.97
N GLY A 107 -4.66 0.40 -20.94
CA GLY A 107 -5.57 1.56 -20.89
C GLY A 107 -4.83 2.89 -20.83
N GLY A 108 -3.83 2.99 -19.96
CA GLY A 108 -2.99 4.17 -19.80
C GLY A 108 -2.08 4.43 -21.01
N LEU A 109 -1.55 3.38 -21.65
CA LEU A 109 -0.73 3.51 -22.85
C LEU A 109 -1.56 4.02 -24.04
N LEU A 110 -2.73 3.42 -24.28
CA LEU A 110 -3.65 3.89 -25.31
C LEU A 110 -4.08 5.33 -25.04
N PHE A 111 -4.37 5.68 -23.78
CA PHE A 111 -4.68 7.05 -23.41
C PHE A 111 -3.52 8.00 -23.70
N ALA A 112 -2.30 7.67 -23.27
CA ALA A 112 -1.10 8.49 -23.45
C ALA A 112 -0.79 8.74 -24.93
N VAL A 113 -0.98 7.73 -25.78
CA VAL A 113 -0.69 7.81 -27.22
C VAL A 113 -1.81 8.51 -27.98
N PHE A 114 -3.08 8.16 -27.77
CA PHE A 114 -4.18 8.58 -28.64
C PHE A 114 -4.91 9.84 -28.19
N ALA A 115 -4.87 10.21 -26.90
CA ALA A 115 -5.51 11.44 -26.43
C ALA A 115 -4.92 12.73 -27.03
N PRO A 116 -3.60 12.89 -27.23
CA PRO A 116 -3.02 14.10 -27.84
C PRO A 116 -3.47 14.32 -29.29
N PHE A 117 -3.77 13.23 -30.02
CA PHE A 117 -4.23 13.28 -31.41
C PHE A 117 -5.75 13.48 -31.55
N GLY A 118 -6.49 13.62 -30.44
CA GLY A 118 -7.94 13.78 -30.46
C GLY A 118 -8.71 12.51 -30.85
N ALA A 119 -8.06 11.34 -30.86
CA ALA A 119 -8.71 10.06 -31.17
C ALA A 119 -9.54 9.51 -29.98
N ILE A 120 -9.33 10.07 -28.78
CA ILE A 120 -10.15 9.78 -27.60
C ILE A 120 -11.17 10.91 -27.42
N GLU A 121 -12.46 10.55 -27.38
CA GLU A 121 -13.57 11.47 -27.13
C GLU A 121 -13.52 11.98 -25.69
N LEU A 122 -12.83 13.09 -25.49
CA LEU A 122 -12.73 13.83 -24.24
C LEU A 122 -13.34 15.23 -24.42
N PRO A 123 -13.90 15.82 -23.35
CA PRO A 123 -14.29 17.23 -23.35
C PRO A 123 -13.13 18.11 -23.82
N ASP A 124 -13.43 19.14 -24.62
CA ASP A 124 -12.44 20.09 -25.15
C ASP A 124 -11.76 20.86 -24.00
N SER A 125 -10.67 20.28 -23.50
CA SER A 125 -9.83 20.87 -22.47
C SER A 125 -8.37 20.68 -22.83
N HIS A 126 -7.63 21.78 -22.89
CA HIS A 126 -6.19 21.80 -23.16
C HIS A 126 -5.42 20.86 -22.21
N TRP A 127 -5.82 20.78 -20.94
CA TRP A 127 -5.20 19.91 -19.94
C TRP A 127 -5.39 18.42 -20.25
N LEU A 128 -6.59 18.03 -20.71
CA LEU A 128 -6.94 16.64 -21.01
C LEU A 128 -6.26 16.11 -22.28
N ARG A 129 -5.89 16.99 -23.21
CA ARG A 129 -5.17 16.62 -24.45
C ARG A 129 -3.65 16.78 -24.35
N GLY A 130 -3.15 17.69 -23.51
CA GLY A 130 -1.72 17.94 -23.36
C GLY A 130 -1.10 17.27 -22.14
N THR A 131 -1.40 17.79 -20.95
CA THR A 131 -0.68 17.42 -19.73
C THR A 131 -1.05 16.04 -19.20
N VAL A 132 -2.33 15.67 -19.21
CA VAL A 132 -2.81 14.40 -18.63
C VAL A 132 -2.26 13.18 -19.40
N PRO A 133 -2.20 13.16 -20.75
CA PRO A 133 -1.61 12.05 -21.48
C PRO A 133 -0.11 11.86 -21.21
N VAL A 134 0.65 12.95 -21.08
CA VAL A 134 2.07 12.89 -20.70
C VAL A 134 2.24 12.30 -19.30
N ALA A 135 1.43 12.77 -18.33
CA ALA A 135 1.44 12.22 -16.98
C ALA A 135 1.04 10.73 -16.96
N ALA A 136 0.07 10.32 -17.77
CA ALA A 136 -0.33 8.92 -17.93
C ALA A 136 0.81 8.08 -18.50
N GLY A 137 1.54 8.57 -19.50
CA GLY A 137 2.73 7.90 -20.04
C GLY A 137 3.80 7.65 -18.97
N PHE A 138 4.10 8.67 -18.16
CA PHE A 138 5.03 8.52 -17.03
C PHE A 138 4.53 7.52 -15.97
N ALA A 139 3.24 7.57 -15.66
CA ALA A 139 2.62 6.63 -14.74
C ALA A 139 2.68 5.19 -15.25
N VAL A 140 2.49 4.96 -16.55
CA VAL A 140 2.63 3.63 -17.18
C VAL A 140 4.07 3.12 -17.04
N LEU A 141 5.07 3.95 -17.31
CA LEU A 141 6.49 3.55 -17.17
C LEU A 141 6.84 3.20 -15.71
N THR A 142 6.36 4.00 -14.76
CA THR A 142 6.58 3.75 -13.32
C THR A 142 5.88 2.45 -12.90
N ASN A 143 4.66 2.22 -13.38
CA ASN A 143 3.90 1.01 -13.10
C ASN A 143 4.55 -0.25 -13.69
N ILE A 144 5.07 -0.19 -14.92
CA ILE A 144 5.84 -1.28 -15.53
C ILE A 144 7.09 -1.58 -14.70
N THR A 145 7.83 -0.55 -14.30
CA THR A 145 9.03 -0.70 -13.48
C THR A 145 8.71 -1.33 -12.13
N GLY A 146 7.65 -0.85 -11.46
CA GLY A 146 7.15 -1.44 -10.22
C GLY A 146 6.75 -2.90 -10.37
N LEU A 147 6.05 -3.24 -11.46
CA LEU A 147 5.63 -4.62 -11.74
C LEU A 147 6.83 -5.56 -11.95
N ILE A 148 7.85 -5.09 -12.69
CA ILE A 148 9.11 -5.83 -12.87
C ILE A 148 9.81 -6.04 -11.53
N THR A 149 9.87 -5.01 -10.68
CA THR A 149 10.51 -5.12 -9.35
C THR A 149 9.76 -6.10 -8.45
N VAL A 150 8.42 -6.03 -8.40
CA VAL A 150 7.58 -6.98 -7.64
C VAL A 150 7.79 -8.40 -8.13
N TRP A 151 7.83 -8.61 -9.45
CA TRP A 151 8.05 -9.93 -10.03
C TRP A 151 9.45 -10.48 -9.72
N ARG A 152 10.49 -9.66 -9.85
CA ARG A 152 11.88 -10.04 -9.54
C ARG A 152 12.08 -10.35 -8.06
N ARG A 153 11.39 -9.63 -7.16
CA ARG A 153 11.49 -9.82 -5.69
C ARG A 153 10.55 -10.89 -5.14
N GLY A 154 9.62 -11.42 -5.96
CA GLY A 154 8.66 -12.43 -5.54
C GLY A 154 7.55 -11.91 -4.61
N GLY A 155 7.33 -10.60 -4.54
CA GLY A 155 6.37 -9.98 -3.63
C GLY A 155 6.31 -8.46 -3.69
N ILE A 156 5.26 -7.89 -3.10
CA ILE A 156 4.99 -6.44 -3.05
C ILE A 156 5.79 -5.75 -1.92
N GLY A 157 6.43 -6.54 -1.08
CA GLY A 157 7.18 -6.09 0.09
C GLY A 157 7.03 -7.08 1.24
N HIS A 158 7.87 -6.92 2.25
CA HIS A 158 7.81 -7.66 3.51
C HIS A 158 8.52 -6.87 4.60
N ILE A 159 8.12 -7.12 5.84
CA ILE A 159 8.83 -6.62 7.01
C ILE A 159 9.42 -7.84 7.69
N LYS A 160 10.75 -7.91 7.78
CA LYS A 160 11.44 -8.99 8.47
C LYS A 160 12.14 -8.44 9.70
N LEU A 161 11.85 -9.03 10.83
CA LEU A 161 12.44 -8.70 12.12
C LEU A 161 13.40 -9.83 12.48
N THR A 162 14.68 -9.51 12.60
CA THR A 162 15.71 -10.44 13.07
C THR A 162 16.20 -10.01 14.46
N PRO A 163 16.97 -10.84 15.17
CA PRO A 163 17.48 -10.43 16.48
C PRO A 163 18.41 -9.21 16.45
N GLY A 164 19.09 -8.96 15.32
CA GLY A 164 20.01 -7.84 15.14
C GLY A 164 19.40 -6.66 14.39
N GLU A 165 18.50 -6.92 13.44
CA GLU A 165 18.10 -5.93 12.43
C GLU A 165 16.60 -5.94 12.14
N ILE A 166 16.13 -4.83 11.58
CA ILE A 166 14.82 -4.64 10.97
C ILE A 166 15.04 -4.47 9.46
N GLU A 167 14.47 -5.37 8.67
CA GLU A 167 14.41 -5.23 7.22
C GLU A 167 13.00 -4.79 6.81
N ASN A 168 12.91 -3.63 6.16
CA ASN A 168 11.71 -3.11 5.53
C ASN A 168 11.88 -3.15 4.01
N ALA A 169 11.26 -4.14 3.37
CA ALA A 169 11.20 -4.25 1.92
C ALA A 169 9.89 -3.66 1.41
N ASP A 170 9.99 -2.57 0.63
CA ASP A 170 8.89 -1.99 -0.15
C ASP A 170 9.09 -2.30 -1.65
N VAL A 171 8.10 -1.95 -2.48
CA VAL A 171 8.13 -2.08 -3.94
C VAL A 171 9.33 -1.39 -4.57
N LEU A 172 9.81 -0.29 -3.97
CA LEU A 172 10.91 0.51 -4.50
C LEU A 172 12.28 0.07 -3.95
N GLU A 173 12.38 -0.12 -2.64
CA GLU A 173 13.67 -0.26 -1.96
C GLU A 173 13.56 -1.27 -0.81
N THR A 174 14.65 -1.99 -0.54
CA THR A 174 14.79 -2.79 0.68
C THR A 174 15.78 -2.05 1.57
N ARG A 175 15.33 -1.71 2.78
CA ARG A 175 16.15 -1.00 3.76
C ARG A 175 16.33 -1.88 4.98
N VAL A 176 17.56 -1.94 5.47
CA VAL A 176 17.94 -2.73 6.65
C VAL A 176 18.47 -1.77 7.69
N PHE A 177 18.06 -1.96 8.94
CA PHE A 177 18.40 -1.11 10.06
C PHE A 177 18.76 -1.95 11.26
N ASP A 178 19.87 -1.63 11.94
CA ASP A 178 20.18 -2.20 13.24
C ASP A 178 19.19 -1.70 14.29
N TRP A 179 18.77 -2.58 15.19
CA TRP A 179 17.92 -2.16 16.31
C TRP A 179 18.57 -1.09 17.20
N ASP A 180 19.90 -1.10 17.30
CA ASP A 180 20.67 -0.20 18.16
C ASP A 180 20.78 1.23 17.59
N ASP A 181 20.49 1.37 16.29
CA ASP A 181 20.36 2.67 15.63
C ASP A 181 18.98 3.30 15.82
N VAL A 182 17.97 2.52 16.22
CA VAL A 182 16.62 3.02 16.46
C VAL A 182 16.56 3.72 17.82
N VAL A 183 16.39 5.05 17.79
CA VAL A 183 16.29 5.89 19.00
C VAL A 183 14.85 6.05 19.48
N ASN A 184 13.85 5.89 18.60
CA ASN A 184 12.44 5.96 18.97
C ASN A 184 11.57 5.23 17.94
N VAL A 185 10.49 4.59 18.42
CA VAL A 185 9.41 4.05 17.58
C VAL A 185 8.16 4.92 17.76
N ALA A 186 7.93 5.83 16.82
CA ALA A 186 6.82 6.77 16.82
C ALA A 186 5.63 6.27 15.98
N ASP A 187 4.44 6.75 16.32
CA ASP A 187 3.18 6.42 15.63
C ASP A 187 2.80 7.44 14.54
N HIS A 188 3.60 8.50 14.40
CA HIS A 188 3.49 9.52 13.36
C HIS A 188 4.89 9.96 12.93
N ALA A 189 5.02 10.29 11.65
CA ALA A 189 6.23 10.90 11.12
C ALA A 189 6.10 12.42 11.24
N GLU A 190 7.17 13.09 11.66
CA GLU A 190 7.24 14.55 11.63
C GLU A 190 7.48 15.04 10.20
N SER A 191 8.22 14.25 9.41
CA SER A 191 8.60 14.59 8.04
C SER A 191 7.46 14.46 7.01
N LYS A 192 6.56 13.48 7.18
CA LYS A 192 5.54 13.16 6.16
C LYS A 192 4.23 12.71 6.78
N LYS A 193 3.11 13.17 6.21
CA LYS A 193 1.77 12.63 6.53
C LYS A 193 1.65 11.21 6.00
N ALA A 194 1.82 10.22 6.87
CA ALA A 194 1.63 8.81 6.57
C ALA A 194 0.48 8.24 7.41
N ARG A 195 -0.43 7.51 6.75
CA ARG A 195 -1.57 6.87 7.42
C ARG A 195 -1.10 5.59 8.11
N ARG A 196 -1.44 5.45 9.40
CA ARG A 196 -1.16 4.24 10.22
C ARG A 196 0.27 3.77 10.02
N ALA A 197 1.20 4.70 10.21
CA ALA A 197 2.62 4.44 10.01
C ALA A 197 3.24 3.89 11.29
N VAL A 198 4.26 3.07 11.12
CA VAL A 198 5.25 2.75 12.15
C VAL A 198 6.52 3.48 11.75
N VAL A 199 6.94 4.43 12.58
CA VAL A 199 8.07 5.31 12.27
C VAL A 199 9.23 4.95 13.15
N LEU A 200 10.33 4.55 12.54
CA LEU A 200 11.60 4.31 13.21
C LEU A 200 12.43 5.58 13.08
N ARG A 201 12.69 6.25 14.20
CA ARG A 201 13.64 7.36 14.24
C ARG A 201 15.02 6.79 14.49
N LEU A 202 15.95 7.09 13.60
CA LEU A 202 17.31 6.62 13.66
C LEU A 202 18.21 7.65 14.34
N ARG A 203 19.33 7.19 14.91
CA ARG A 203 20.32 8.04 15.60
C ARG A 203 20.91 9.12 14.71
N ASN A 204 20.99 8.86 13.40
CA ASN A 204 21.45 9.82 12.39
C ASN A 204 20.43 10.93 12.06
N GLY A 205 19.28 10.96 12.75
CA GLY A 205 18.21 11.94 12.52
C GLY A 205 17.27 11.60 11.36
N HIS A 206 17.48 10.48 10.68
CA HIS A 206 16.58 10.02 9.60
C HIS A 206 15.34 9.32 10.18
N GLU A 207 14.20 9.46 9.50
CA GLU A 207 12.96 8.73 9.81
C GLU A 207 12.74 7.65 8.75
N GLU A 208 12.68 6.40 9.16
CA GLU A 208 12.17 5.33 8.32
C GLU A 208 10.68 5.14 8.60
N ILE A 209 9.86 5.16 7.54
CA ILE A 209 8.41 5.12 7.64
C ILE A 209 7.89 3.84 7.01
N ILE A 210 7.48 2.89 7.85
CA ILE A 210 6.67 1.75 7.40
C ILE A 210 5.25 2.28 7.20
N THR A 211 4.89 2.52 5.94
CA THR A 211 3.58 3.08 5.58
C THR A 211 2.49 2.01 5.52
N ILE A 212 1.24 2.41 5.78
CA ILE A 212 0.04 1.58 5.58
C ILE A 212 0.14 0.24 6.33
N ALA A 213 0.41 0.28 7.64
CA ALA A 213 0.54 -0.92 8.47
C ALA A 213 -0.67 -1.87 8.38
N ASP A 214 -1.84 -1.36 7.99
CA ASP A 214 -3.06 -2.13 7.80
C ASP A 214 -3.07 -3.05 6.56
N ILE A 215 -2.09 -2.96 5.64
CA ILE A 215 -1.90 -3.99 4.60
C ILE A 215 -1.25 -5.27 5.12
N TYR A 216 -0.43 -5.15 6.18
CA TYR A 216 0.34 -6.25 6.76
C TYR A 216 -0.45 -6.99 7.83
N LEU A 217 -1.09 -6.24 8.72
CA LEU A 217 -1.85 -6.79 9.84
C LEU A 217 -3.22 -6.12 9.93
N PRO A 218 -4.27 -6.85 10.36
CA PRO A 218 -5.59 -6.29 10.55
C PRO A 218 -5.53 -5.01 11.41
N ARG A 219 -6.08 -3.91 10.87
CA ARG A 219 -6.07 -2.56 11.46
C ARG A 219 -4.68 -1.92 11.63
N GLY A 220 -3.59 -2.67 11.48
CA GLY A 220 -2.19 -2.22 11.54
C GLY A 220 -1.62 -2.10 12.96
N ALA A 221 -2.44 -1.93 14.00
CA ALA A 221 -1.96 -1.61 15.35
C ALA A 221 -1.00 -2.66 15.90
N ALA A 222 -1.26 -3.93 15.60
CA ALA A 222 -0.40 -5.04 15.99
C ALA A 222 1.02 -4.94 15.44
N LEU A 223 1.21 -4.35 14.25
CA LEU A 223 2.54 -4.13 13.68
C LEU A 223 3.32 -3.09 14.47
N TYR A 224 2.67 -1.99 14.84
CA TYR A 224 3.26 -0.95 15.67
C TYR A 224 3.71 -1.52 17.03
N TRP A 225 2.81 -2.23 17.72
CA TRP A 225 3.11 -2.79 19.04
C TRP A 225 4.17 -3.88 18.99
N LEU A 226 4.20 -4.69 17.92
CA LEU A 226 5.25 -5.69 17.69
C LEU A 226 6.63 -5.04 17.58
N VAL A 227 6.77 -4.03 16.71
CA VAL A 227 8.04 -3.34 16.49
C VAL A 227 8.49 -2.59 17.74
N ARG A 228 7.58 -1.88 18.41
CA ARG A 228 7.85 -1.15 19.66
C ARG A 228 8.28 -2.09 20.78
N HIS A 229 7.67 -3.27 20.90
CA HIS A 229 8.00 -4.24 21.93
C HIS A 229 9.44 -4.77 21.77
N TYR A 230 9.84 -5.20 20.58
CA TYR A 230 11.19 -5.73 20.35
C TYR A 230 12.27 -4.65 20.35
N TRP A 231 11.91 -3.40 20.08
CA TRP A 231 12.79 -2.27 20.33
C TRP A 231 13.05 -2.07 21.83
N ARG A 232 11.99 -2.04 22.66
CA ARG A 232 12.09 -1.83 24.12
C ARG A 232 12.64 -3.02 24.91
N HIS A 233 12.48 -4.23 24.39
CA HIS A 233 12.89 -5.47 25.05
C HIS A 233 13.91 -6.24 24.20
N PRO A 234 15.19 -5.79 24.16
CA PRO A 234 16.26 -6.51 23.48
C PRO A 234 16.37 -7.98 23.90
N GLU A 235 16.08 -8.28 25.16
CA GLU A 235 16.08 -9.63 25.74
C GLU A 235 15.08 -10.59 25.07
N HIS A 236 14.00 -10.07 24.50
CA HIS A 236 12.99 -10.87 23.81
C HIS A 236 13.31 -11.08 22.32
N ARG A 237 14.34 -10.44 21.75
CA ARG A 237 14.63 -10.54 20.31
C ARG A 237 14.97 -11.95 19.83
N THR A 238 15.41 -12.84 20.72
CA THR A 238 15.59 -14.27 20.42
C THR A 238 14.28 -14.97 20.02
N GLU A 239 13.13 -14.45 20.45
CA GLU A 239 11.80 -14.94 20.06
C GLU A 239 11.52 -14.82 18.56
N LEU A 240 12.26 -13.95 17.86
CA LEU A 240 12.08 -13.68 16.43
C LEU A 240 12.54 -14.86 15.56
N VAL A 241 13.40 -15.75 16.07
CA VAL A 241 13.94 -16.91 15.33
C VAL A 241 13.40 -18.26 15.81
N ASP A 242 12.67 -18.30 16.92
CA ASP A 242 12.22 -19.54 17.58
C ASP A 242 10.71 -19.79 17.50
N GLY A 243 9.96 -18.92 16.82
CA GLY A 243 8.52 -19.04 16.64
C GLY A 243 7.67 -18.41 17.75
N ARG A 244 8.25 -18.02 18.89
CA ARG A 244 7.50 -17.36 19.98
C ARG A 244 6.96 -15.99 19.57
N ALA A 245 7.62 -15.29 18.65
CA ALA A 245 7.13 -14.03 18.09
C ALA A 245 5.75 -14.18 17.40
N ALA A 246 5.55 -15.27 16.65
CA ALA A 246 4.27 -15.55 15.98
C ALA A 246 3.15 -15.76 17.01
N GLU A 247 3.45 -16.49 18.09
CA GLU A 247 2.50 -16.75 19.16
C GLU A 247 2.19 -15.48 19.96
N ARG A 248 3.20 -14.65 20.24
CA ARG A 248 3.04 -13.34 20.88
C ARG A 248 2.12 -12.44 20.08
N LEU A 249 2.34 -12.38 18.76
CA LEU A 249 1.48 -11.63 17.85
C LEU A 249 0.06 -12.14 17.93
N ARG A 250 -0.18 -13.45 17.77
CA ARG A 250 -1.51 -14.07 17.82
C ARG A 250 -2.26 -13.76 19.12
N GLN A 251 -1.53 -13.76 20.23
CA GLN A 251 -2.07 -13.51 21.58
C GLN A 251 -2.14 -12.03 21.98
N GLY A 252 -1.59 -11.12 21.15
CA GLY A 252 -1.54 -9.69 21.42
C GLY A 252 -0.79 -9.34 22.70
N ARG A 253 0.25 -10.09 23.06
CA ARG A 253 1.04 -9.89 24.30
C ARG A 253 2.17 -8.89 24.07
N PHE A 254 1.82 -7.61 24.02
CA PHE A 254 2.78 -6.51 23.88
C PHE A 254 2.79 -5.62 25.11
N ASP A 255 3.91 -4.94 25.32
CA ASP A 255 3.98 -3.83 26.27
C ASP A 255 3.25 -2.62 25.67
N LEU A 256 2.09 -2.30 26.25
CA LEU A 256 1.21 -1.21 25.82
C LEU A 256 1.49 0.10 26.57
N THR A 257 2.36 0.07 27.59
CA THR A 257 2.66 1.23 28.45
C THR A 257 3.75 2.12 27.86
#